data_AF-A0A9E5VR55-F1
#
_entry.id   AF-A0A9E5VR55-F1
#
_cell.length_a   1.000
_cell.length_b   1.000
_cell.length_c   1.000
_cell.angle_alpha   90.00
_cell.angle_beta   90.00
_cell.angle_gamma   90.00
#
_symmetry.space_group_name_H-M   'P 1'
#
loop_
_entity.id
_entity.type
_entity.pdbx_description
1 polymer ?
#
loop_
_entity_poly.entity_id
_entity_poly.type
_entity_poly.pdbx_seq_one_letter_code
_entity_poly.pdbx_strand_id
1 'polypeptide(L)'
;WANVNLTAYQKANEKWMKQQEEDKVINPVSLFYACEEKAIAAGELTRHFSKAQSRAGIFTVRIPNTDDDSAEFCSFMFHSYYTNNADVMNISRQIVEQHRQMQMYIKFMRKYVPGCEKVRLIAIGSVPGVRDGRRIFGEYMLKVADICAGTKFEDGIARFPEVLDTHHPTSPKYIFQNHTHLVDPEGTAVYRDAPCTDDYEMHPFVSPLGFQVCPDPRDYCDIPYRSIVPLGVDNLLTVGRCCSAEFHACGAMRIICPAMGTGQAGGAAAYMAVTEKLTPRELDGKLVRKFLIEEEKVELDKIPDGYWAHRREQKGDFFWTDTGTVRIV
;
A
#
# COMPACT_ATOMS: atom_id res chain seq x y z
N TRP A 1 -26.17 -4.12 -8.92
CA TRP A 1 -25.73 -2.72 -8.94
C TRP A 1 -25.78 -2.11 -7.54
N ALA A 2 -24.63 -1.64 -7.02
CA ALA A 2 -24.51 -1.04 -5.69
C ALA A 2 -25.23 0.31 -5.66
N ASN A 3 -25.62 0.82 -6.84
CA ASN A 3 -26.55 1.92 -7.04
C ASN A 3 -25.98 3.26 -6.54
N VAL A 4 -24.71 3.47 -6.85
CA VAL A 4 -23.97 4.69 -6.56
C VAL A 4 -23.93 5.52 -7.84
N ASN A 5 -24.44 6.74 -7.78
CA ASN A 5 -24.35 7.69 -8.86
C ASN A 5 -23.01 8.45 -8.76
N LEU A 6 -21.96 7.88 -9.35
CA LEU A 6 -20.64 8.47 -9.42
C LEU A 6 -20.64 9.78 -10.20
N THR A 7 -21.45 9.91 -11.24
CA THR A 7 -21.60 11.16 -12.00
C THR A 7 -22.02 12.32 -11.09
N ALA A 8 -23.01 12.09 -10.22
CA ALA A 8 -23.50 13.06 -9.26
C ALA A 8 -22.44 13.38 -8.20
N TYR A 9 -21.73 12.36 -7.69
CA TYR A 9 -20.64 12.57 -6.75
C TYR A 9 -19.51 13.39 -7.36
N GLN A 10 -19.05 13.06 -8.58
CA GLN A 10 -17.97 13.75 -9.28
C GLN A 10 -18.30 15.22 -9.49
N LYS A 11 -19.50 15.54 -10.00
CA LYS A 11 -19.97 16.92 -10.16
C LYS A 11 -19.99 17.68 -8.82
N ALA A 12 -20.46 17.04 -7.75
CA ALA A 12 -20.48 17.65 -6.42
C ALA A 12 -19.06 17.89 -5.89
N ASN A 13 -18.17 16.93 -6.06
CA ASN A 13 -16.77 17.03 -5.62
C ASN A 13 -16.00 18.09 -6.43
N GLU A 14 -16.19 18.17 -7.74
CA GLU A 14 -15.59 19.21 -8.60
C GLU A 14 -16.01 20.61 -8.14
N LYS A 15 -17.32 20.82 -7.90
CA LYS A 15 -17.84 22.08 -7.37
C LYS A 15 -17.21 22.42 -6.01
N TRP A 16 -17.09 21.43 -5.12
CA TRP A 16 -16.47 21.58 -3.81
C TRP A 16 -14.98 21.95 -3.91
N MET A 17 -14.23 21.30 -4.80
CA MET A 17 -12.81 21.61 -5.02
C MET A 17 -12.63 23.02 -5.59
N LYS A 18 -13.44 23.41 -6.57
CA LYS A 18 -13.40 24.75 -7.16
C LYS A 18 -13.67 25.85 -6.12
N GLN A 19 -14.64 25.64 -5.23
CA GLN A 19 -14.92 26.58 -4.14
C GLN A 19 -13.70 26.75 -3.22
N GLN A 20 -13.04 25.66 -2.84
CA GLN A 20 -11.83 25.75 -1.99
C GLN A 20 -10.66 26.47 -2.70
N GLU A 21 -10.56 26.36 -4.02
CA GLU A 21 -9.58 27.12 -4.82
C GLU A 21 -9.91 28.62 -4.83
N GLU A 22 -11.18 28.98 -5.06
CA GLU A 22 -11.66 30.37 -5.01
C GLU A 22 -11.44 30.99 -3.62
N ASP A 23 -11.66 30.22 -2.56
CA ASP A 23 -11.46 30.61 -1.16
C ASP A 23 -9.98 30.58 -0.73
N LYS A 24 -9.06 30.17 -1.61
CA LYS A 24 -7.62 30.05 -1.34
C LYS A 24 -7.31 29.20 -0.10
N VAL A 25 -8.03 28.09 0.07
CA VAL A 25 -7.81 27.17 1.19
C VAL A 25 -6.39 26.60 1.12
N ILE A 26 -5.63 26.77 2.21
CA ILE A 26 -4.20 26.43 2.28
C ILE A 26 -3.97 24.90 2.17
N ASN A 27 -4.97 24.07 2.52
CA ASN A 27 -4.93 22.61 2.39
C ASN A 27 -6.31 22.05 2.00
N PRO A 28 -6.68 22.07 0.71
CA PRO A 28 -8.01 21.65 0.30
C PRO A 28 -8.18 20.14 0.40
N VAL A 29 -9.37 19.71 0.83
CA VAL A 29 -9.73 18.31 1.09
C VAL A 29 -10.86 17.86 0.16
N SER A 30 -10.98 16.55 -0.09
CA SER A 30 -12.09 16.05 -0.90
C SER A 30 -13.45 16.29 -0.25
N LEU A 31 -14.52 16.33 -1.04
CA LEU A 31 -15.89 16.42 -0.51
C LEU A 31 -16.19 15.25 0.42
N PHE A 32 -15.72 14.05 0.06
CA PHE A 32 -15.85 12.85 0.86
C PHE A 32 -15.27 13.03 2.27
N TYR A 33 -14.05 13.58 2.36
CA TYR A 33 -13.40 13.87 3.63
C TYR A 33 -14.21 14.88 4.46
N ALA A 34 -14.69 15.96 3.85
CA ALA A 34 -15.52 16.95 4.53
C ALA A 34 -16.84 16.36 5.04
N CYS A 35 -17.43 15.42 4.29
CA CYS A 35 -18.60 14.66 4.74
C CYS A 35 -18.27 13.75 5.93
N GLU A 36 -17.11 13.07 5.91
CA GLU A 36 -16.65 12.22 7.01
C GLU A 36 -16.50 13.03 8.30
N GLU A 37 -15.85 14.20 8.25
CA GLU A 37 -15.71 15.10 9.41
C GLU A 37 -17.07 15.53 9.98
N LYS A 38 -18.05 15.84 9.13
CA LYS A 38 -19.41 16.18 9.57
C LYS A 38 -20.10 15.01 10.28
N ALA A 39 -19.94 13.80 9.76
CA ALA A 39 -20.53 12.60 10.36
C ALA A 39 -19.86 12.24 11.70
N ILE A 40 -18.54 12.41 11.80
CA ILE A 40 -17.79 12.23 13.05
C ILE A 40 -18.24 13.25 14.10
N ALA A 41 -18.33 14.54 13.73
CA ALA A 41 -18.78 15.59 14.64
C ALA A 41 -20.23 15.37 15.15
N ALA A 42 -21.07 14.70 14.36
CA ALA A 42 -22.42 14.30 14.75
C ALA A 42 -22.46 13.03 15.62
N GLY A 43 -21.33 12.35 15.84
CA GLY A 43 -21.26 11.07 16.55
C GLY A 43 -21.82 9.88 15.75
N GLU A 44 -21.99 10.03 14.44
CA GLU A 44 -22.59 9.02 13.56
C GLU A 44 -21.56 8.13 12.86
N LEU A 45 -20.29 8.52 12.94
CA LEU A 45 -19.17 7.82 12.30
C LEU A 45 -17.93 7.89 13.21
N THR A 46 -17.09 6.86 13.14
CA THR A 46 -15.77 6.84 13.76
C THR A 46 -14.70 7.05 12.68
N ARG A 47 -13.59 7.70 13.02
CA ARG A 47 -12.49 7.98 12.08
C ARG A 47 -11.81 6.66 11.70
N HIS A 48 -12.07 6.15 10.50
CA HIS A 48 -11.43 4.94 9.97
C HIS A 48 -11.23 4.96 8.45
N PHE A 49 -11.88 5.85 7.71
CA PHE A 49 -12.10 5.63 6.27
C PHE A 49 -11.17 6.48 5.41
N SER A 50 -11.11 7.80 5.61
CA SER A 50 -10.26 8.66 4.79
C SER A 50 -8.97 9.03 5.50
N LYS A 51 -7.88 9.07 4.73
CA LYS A 51 -6.63 9.67 5.18
C LYS A 51 -6.87 11.16 5.46
N ALA A 52 -6.34 11.66 6.57
CA ALA A 52 -6.31 13.09 6.87
C ALA A 52 -5.78 13.86 5.65
N GLN A 53 -6.52 14.87 5.19
CA GLN A 53 -6.13 15.75 4.07
C GLN A 53 -6.05 15.06 2.70
N SER A 54 -6.76 13.93 2.52
CA SER A 54 -6.88 13.28 1.21
C SER A 54 -7.65 14.15 0.22
N ARG A 55 -7.01 14.46 -0.93
CA ARG A 55 -7.73 14.90 -2.14
C ARG A 55 -8.40 13.74 -2.88
N ALA A 56 -8.01 12.49 -2.58
CA ALA A 56 -8.73 11.35 -3.11
C ALA A 56 -10.15 11.40 -2.55
N GLY A 57 -11.13 11.40 -3.46
CA GLY A 57 -12.55 11.35 -3.14
C GLY A 57 -12.93 9.98 -2.59
N ILE A 58 -14.10 9.47 -2.96
CA ILE A 58 -14.45 8.08 -2.68
C ILE A 58 -13.36 7.18 -3.27
N PHE A 59 -12.70 6.39 -2.44
CA PHE A 59 -11.78 5.37 -2.92
C PHE A 59 -12.61 4.24 -3.54
N THR A 60 -12.55 4.09 -4.87
CA THR A 60 -13.35 3.11 -5.60
C THR A 60 -12.47 2.23 -6.48
N VAL A 61 -12.46 0.93 -6.21
CA VAL A 61 -12.10 -0.05 -7.25
C VAL A 61 -13.38 -0.42 -7.97
N ARG A 62 -13.64 0.25 -9.10
CA ARG A 62 -14.85 0.07 -9.91
C ARG A 62 -14.89 -1.36 -10.46
N ILE A 63 -16.06 -1.98 -10.35
CA ILE A 63 -16.29 -3.27 -11.02
C ILE A 63 -16.45 -2.99 -12.52
N PRO A 64 -15.73 -3.71 -13.41
CA PRO A 64 -15.85 -3.53 -14.85
C PRO A 64 -17.30 -3.62 -15.33
N ASN A 65 -17.63 -2.88 -16.39
CA ASN A 65 -18.96 -2.89 -17.03
C ASN A 65 -20.13 -2.42 -16.14
N THR A 66 -19.85 -1.55 -15.16
CA THR A 66 -20.88 -0.82 -14.39
C THR A 66 -21.10 0.55 -15.02
N ASP A 67 -22.32 1.11 -15.01
CA ASP A 67 -22.55 2.50 -15.44
C ASP A 67 -22.23 3.49 -14.32
N ASP A 68 -21.74 4.70 -14.64
CA ASP A 68 -21.42 5.71 -13.61
C ASP A 68 -22.65 6.21 -12.85
N ASP A 69 -23.83 6.16 -13.45
CA ASP A 69 -25.07 6.54 -12.76
C ASP A 69 -25.61 5.45 -11.81
N SER A 70 -25.03 4.23 -11.86
CA SER A 70 -25.42 3.08 -11.03
C SER A 70 -24.23 2.14 -10.78
N ALA A 71 -23.12 2.72 -10.33
CA ALA A 71 -21.85 2.03 -10.25
C ALA A 71 -21.81 0.95 -9.16
N GLU A 72 -20.93 -0.03 -9.35
CA GLU A 72 -20.45 -0.93 -8.31
C GLU A 72 -18.96 -0.69 -8.09
N PHE A 73 -18.55 -0.71 -6.83
CA PHE A 73 -17.14 -0.67 -6.47
C PHE A 73 -16.85 -1.49 -5.22
N CYS A 74 -15.61 -1.93 -5.12
CA CYS A 74 -15.06 -2.50 -3.90
C CYS A 74 -14.46 -1.38 -3.04
N SER A 75 -14.77 -1.39 -1.74
CA SER A 75 -14.16 -0.54 -0.72
C SER A 75 -13.46 -1.40 0.33
N PHE A 76 -12.23 -1.02 0.67
CA PHE A 76 -11.38 -1.71 1.65
C PHE A 76 -10.81 -0.74 2.68
N MET A 77 -11.65 0.20 3.13
CA MET A 77 -11.27 1.31 4.02
C MET A 77 -11.43 0.97 5.51
N PHE A 78 -11.66 -0.29 5.87
CA PHE A 78 -11.96 -0.71 7.24
C PHE A 78 -10.71 -1.22 7.95
N HIS A 79 -10.44 -0.73 9.15
CA HIS A 79 -9.24 -1.06 9.92
C HIS A 79 -9.60 -1.42 11.35
N SER A 80 -8.94 -2.45 11.87
CA SER A 80 -8.94 -2.78 13.30
C SER A 80 -7.53 -2.59 13.82
N TYR A 81 -7.41 -1.88 14.94
CA TYR A 81 -6.12 -1.56 15.57
C TYR A 81 -5.90 -2.43 16.80
N TYR A 82 -4.66 -2.49 17.29
CA TYR A 82 -4.29 -3.30 18.46
C TYR A 82 -4.72 -4.77 18.29
N THR A 83 -4.32 -5.36 17.17
CA THR A 83 -4.71 -6.72 16.75
C THR A 83 -3.49 -7.64 16.76
N ASN A 84 -3.61 -8.80 17.39
CA ASN A 84 -2.72 -9.94 17.15
C ASN A 84 -3.36 -10.89 16.15
N ASN A 85 -2.86 -10.91 14.91
CA ASN A 85 -3.41 -11.75 13.84
C ASN A 85 -3.09 -13.25 13.99
N ALA A 86 -2.30 -13.64 15.00
CA ALA A 86 -2.06 -15.03 15.37
C ALA A 86 -2.99 -15.52 16.51
N ASP A 87 -3.85 -14.66 17.05
CA ASP A 87 -4.83 -15.00 18.09
C ASP A 87 -6.24 -15.06 17.50
N VAL A 88 -6.89 -16.23 17.65
CA VAL A 88 -8.25 -16.48 17.18
C VAL A 88 -9.27 -15.51 17.79
N MET A 89 -9.12 -15.12 19.06
CA MET A 89 -10.04 -14.19 19.72
C MET A 89 -9.93 -12.78 19.12
N ASN A 90 -8.70 -12.38 18.79
CA ASN A 90 -8.45 -11.13 18.08
C ASN A 90 -9.06 -11.16 16.67
N ILE A 91 -8.95 -12.27 15.93
CA ILE A 91 -9.61 -12.41 14.61
C ILE A 91 -11.13 -12.32 14.75
N SER A 92 -11.74 -13.00 15.72
CA SER A 92 -13.20 -12.91 15.97
C SER A 92 -13.64 -11.48 16.31
N ARG A 93 -12.88 -10.76 17.14
CA ARG A 93 -13.13 -9.34 17.46
C ARG A 93 -13.11 -8.49 16.20
N GLN A 94 -12.06 -8.63 15.37
CA GLN A 94 -11.88 -7.88 14.14
C GLN A 94 -13.04 -8.07 13.17
N ILE A 95 -13.52 -9.31 13.00
CA ILE A 95 -14.68 -9.60 12.15
C ILE A 95 -15.90 -8.79 12.60
N VAL A 96 -16.27 -8.88 13.89
CA VAL A 96 -17.44 -8.16 14.43
C VAL A 96 -17.27 -6.65 14.32
N GLU A 97 -16.08 -6.15 14.63
CA GLU A 97 -15.74 -4.72 14.57
C GLU A 97 -15.87 -4.16 13.15
N GLN A 98 -15.25 -4.81 12.16
CA GLN A 98 -15.27 -4.35 10.77
C GLN A 98 -16.67 -4.44 10.15
N HIS A 99 -17.46 -5.45 10.50
CA HIS A 99 -18.85 -5.54 10.06
C HIS A 99 -19.71 -4.40 10.64
N ARG A 100 -19.47 -3.98 11.89
CA ARG A 100 -20.11 -2.78 12.47
C ARG A 100 -19.65 -1.50 11.76
N GLN A 101 -18.35 -1.36 11.50
CA GLN A 101 -17.82 -0.23 10.73
C GLN A 101 -18.44 -0.15 9.32
N MET A 102 -18.64 -1.29 8.64
CA MET A 102 -19.33 -1.35 7.35
C MET A 102 -20.77 -0.83 7.43
N GLN A 103 -21.51 -1.20 8.47
CA GLN A 103 -22.87 -0.70 8.68
C GLN A 103 -22.88 0.82 8.90
N MET A 104 -21.93 1.34 9.67
CA MET A 104 -21.76 2.79 9.88
C MET A 104 -21.41 3.49 8.56
N TYR A 105 -20.49 2.92 7.78
CA TYR A 105 -20.07 3.44 6.49
C TYR A 105 -21.22 3.53 5.49
N ILE A 106 -22.07 2.49 5.37
CA ILE A 106 -23.23 2.52 4.48
C ILE A 106 -24.23 3.62 4.89
N LYS A 107 -24.48 3.80 6.19
CA LYS A 107 -25.34 4.86 6.70
C LYS A 107 -24.76 6.25 6.39
N PHE A 108 -23.46 6.40 6.64
CA PHE A 108 -22.71 7.61 6.31
C PHE A 108 -22.82 7.95 4.81
N MET A 109 -22.53 6.98 3.94
CA MET A 109 -22.61 7.13 2.49
C MET A 109 -23.99 7.61 2.06
N ARG A 110 -25.06 6.96 2.54
CA ARG A 110 -26.45 7.34 2.19
C ARG A 110 -26.84 8.74 2.65
N LYS A 111 -26.37 9.15 3.83
CA LYS A 111 -26.81 10.38 4.47
C LYS A 111 -25.99 11.60 4.07
N TYR A 112 -24.68 11.43 3.89
CA TYR A 112 -23.75 12.55 3.76
C TYR A 112 -23.10 12.66 2.38
N VAL A 113 -22.97 11.57 1.63
CA VAL A 113 -22.17 11.55 0.39
C VAL A 113 -23.10 11.69 -0.83
N PRO A 114 -23.02 12.79 -1.59
CA PRO A 114 -23.88 12.99 -2.76
C PRO A 114 -23.72 11.86 -3.78
N GLY A 115 -24.84 11.42 -4.36
CA GLY A 115 -24.86 10.31 -5.31
C GLY A 115 -24.86 8.92 -4.66
N CYS A 116 -24.71 8.83 -3.33
CA CYS A 116 -24.71 7.56 -2.60
C CYS A 116 -26.01 7.31 -1.84
N GLU A 117 -27.08 8.11 -2.04
CA GLU A 117 -28.34 8.04 -1.29
C GLU A 117 -29.00 6.67 -1.39
N LYS A 118 -28.80 5.99 -2.53
CA LYS A 118 -29.35 4.66 -2.82
C LYS A 118 -28.32 3.53 -2.71
N VAL A 119 -27.13 3.78 -2.14
CA VAL A 119 -26.05 2.77 -2.08
C VAL A 119 -26.53 1.50 -1.36
N ARG A 120 -26.11 0.33 -1.86
CA ARG A 120 -26.41 -0.98 -1.29
C ARG A 120 -25.14 -1.80 -1.12
N LEU A 121 -25.06 -2.52 0.00
CA LEU A 121 -24.07 -3.58 0.18
C LEU A 121 -24.47 -4.79 -0.66
N ILE A 122 -23.60 -5.21 -1.57
CA ILE A 122 -23.80 -6.42 -2.39
C ILE A 122 -23.12 -7.62 -1.76
N ALA A 123 -21.89 -7.43 -1.31
CA ALA A 123 -21.05 -8.48 -0.74
C ALA A 123 -20.13 -7.89 0.34
N ILE A 124 -19.72 -8.75 1.26
CA ILE A 124 -18.76 -8.43 2.31
C ILE A 124 -17.77 -9.59 2.43
N GLY A 125 -16.50 -9.29 2.73
CA GLY A 125 -15.52 -10.32 3.05
C GLY A 125 -15.89 -11.02 4.35
N SER A 126 -15.90 -12.36 4.35
CA SER A 126 -16.23 -13.16 5.54
C SER A 126 -15.16 -13.08 6.64
N VAL A 127 -13.91 -12.80 6.27
CA VAL A 127 -12.77 -12.66 7.19
C VAL A 127 -11.94 -11.42 6.84
N PRO A 128 -11.32 -10.76 7.85
CA PRO A 128 -10.40 -9.67 7.60
C PRO A 128 -9.18 -10.14 6.82
N GLY A 129 -8.74 -9.34 5.86
CA GLY A 129 -7.48 -9.58 5.18
C GLY A 129 -6.30 -9.25 6.10
N VAL A 130 -5.58 -10.28 6.58
CA VAL A 130 -4.36 -10.08 7.37
C VAL A 130 -3.26 -9.51 6.48
N ARG A 131 -2.83 -8.27 6.78
CA ARG A 131 -1.76 -7.56 6.06
C ARG A 131 -0.38 -7.74 6.68
N ASP A 132 -0.32 -7.97 7.99
CA ASP A 132 0.93 -8.18 8.73
C ASP A 132 0.74 -9.22 9.85
N GLY A 133 1.78 -10.02 10.11
CA GLY A 133 1.81 -11.10 11.08
C GLY A 133 3.23 -11.65 11.26
N ARG A 134 3.33 -12.92 11.63
CA ARG A 134 4.63 -13.59 11.76
C ARG A 134 5.28 -13.73 10.39
N ARG A 135 6.56 -13.38 10.30
CA ARG A 135 7.41 -13.60 9.13
C ARG A 135 8.54 -14.57 9.46
N ILE A 136 8.93 -15.32 8.45
CA ILE A 136 10.12 -16.18 8.52
C ILE A 136 11.33 -15.33 8.16
N PHE A 137 12.43 -15.49 8.91
CA PHE A 137 13.71 -14.90 8.52
C PHE A 137 14.30 -15.70 7.36
N GLY A 138 14.48 -15.01 6.24
CA GLY A 138 15.16 -15.52 5.06
C GLY A 138 16.64 -15.19 5.08
N GLU A 139 17.39 -15.75 4.13
CA GLU A 139 18.83 -15.50 3.97
C GLU A 139 19.16 -14.03 3.76
N TYR A 140 18.20 -13.28 3.22
CA TYR A 140 18.20 -11.84 3.22
C TYR A 140 16.90 -11.32 3.82
N MET A 141 16.97 -10.24 4.57
CA MET A 141 15.80 -9.49 5.02
C MET A 141 15.78 -8.18 4.27
N LEU A 142 14.84 -8.04 3.32
CA LEU A 142 14.72 -6.82 2.53
C LEU A 142 14.50 -5.62 3.45
N LYS A 143 15.34 -4.60 3.30
CA LYS A 143 15.33 -3.42 4.16
C LYS A 143 14.54 -2.31 3.51
N VAL A 144 14.01 -1.43 4.34
CA VAL A 144 13.34 -0.23 3.83
C VAL A 144 14.33 0.69 3.11
N ALA A 145 15.60 0.68 3.53
CA ALA A 145 16.69 1.39 2.86
C ALA A 145 16.87 0.93 1.40
N ASP A 146 16.82 -0.39 1.13
CA ASP A 146 16.95 -0.92 -0.24
C ASP A 146 15.81 -0.41 -1.14
N ILE A 147 14.59 -0.41 -0.58
CA ILE A 147 13.38 0.07 -1.27
C ILE A 147 13.50 1.57 -1.58
N CYS A 148 13.91 2.37 -0.60
CA CYS A 148 14.09 3.81 -0.79
C CYS A 148 15.22 4.14 -1.77
N ALA A 149 16.32 3.40 -1.74
CA ALA A 149 17.47 3.63 -2.62
C ALA A 149 17.29 3.13 -4.06
N GLY A 150 16.19 2.41 -4.36
CA GLY A 150 15.97 1.83 -5.67
C GLY A 150 16.93 0.67 -6.00
N THR A 151 17.41 -0.04 -4.97
CA THR A 151 18.49 -1.02 -5.08
C THR A 151 18.16 -2.12 -6.10
N LYS A 152 19.11 -2.42 -7.00
CA LYS A 152 19.05 -3.55 -7.93
C LYS A 152 19.90 -4.70 -7.38
N PHE A 153 19.39 -5.91 -7.47
CA PHE A 153 20.07 -7.10 -6.97
C PHE A 153 20.43 -8.01 -8.14
N GLU A 154 21.64 -8.59 -8.14
CA GLU A 154 22.03 -9.58 -9.14
C GLU A 154 21.10 -10.81 -9.12
N ASP A 155 20.55 -11.13 -7.94
CA ASP A 155 19.55 -12.15 -7.70
C ASP A 155 18.12 -11.59 -7.59
N GLY A 156 17.83 -10.41 -8.16
CA GLY A 156 16.49 -9.82 -8.16
C GLY A 156 15.48 -10.66 -8.95
N ILE A 157 14.37 -11.03 -8.33
CA ILE A 157 13.35 -11.93 -8.91
C ILE A 157 11.97 -11.27 -9.07
N ALA A 158 11.78 -10.08 -8.49
CA ALA A 158 10.59 -9.26 -8.64
C ALA A 158 10.96 -7.79 -8.49
N ARG A 159 10.07 -6.89 -8.93
CA ARG A 159 10.29 -5.45 -8.91
C ARG A 159 9.18 -4.74 -8.13
N PHE A 160 9.56 -3.66 -7.46
CA PHE A 160 8.66 -2.76 -6.76
C PHE A 160 8.86 -1.31 -7.21
N PRO A 161 7.98 -0.77 -8.07
CA PRO A 161 8.06 0.62 -8.56
C PRO A 161 7.16 1.60 -7.78
N GLU A 162 6.55 1.19 -6.67
CA GLU A 162 5.51 1.98 -6.02
C GLU A 162 5.98 2.70 -4.75
N VAL A 163 5.07 3.45 -4.14
CA VAL A 163 5.27 4.03 -2.80
C VAL A 163 5.03 2.98 -1.73
N LEU A 164 5.69 3.13 -0.57
CA LEU A 164 5.48 2.24 0.56
C LEU A 164 4.01 2.22 1.00
N ASP A 165 3.33 1.09 0.80
CA ASP A 165 1.99 0.84 1.35
C ASP A 165 2.14 0.30 2.77
N THR A 166 2.63 1.11 3.72
CA THR A 166 2.71 0.68 5.12
C THR A 166 1.55 1.27 5.90
N HIS A 167 0.78 0.45 6.63
CA HIS A 167 -0.31 0.95 7.47
C HIS A 167 0.18 1.36 8.85
N HIS A 168 -0.38 2.45 9.37
CA HIS A 168 -0.08 2.89 10.72
C HIS A 168 -0.67 1.89 11.74
N PRO A 169 0.13 1.32 12.65
CA PRO A 169 -0.30 0.20 13.49
C PRO A 169 -1.24 0.58 14.65
N THR A 170 -1.25 1.85 15.05
CA THR A 170 -1.93 2.30 16.28
C THR A 170 -2.84 3.51 16.10
N SER A 171 -2.90 4.12 14.90
CA SER A 171 -3.58 5.41 14.70
C SER A 171 -4.40 5.42 13.42
N PRO A 172 -5.73 5.63 13.51
CA PRO A 172 -6.59 5.81 12.34
C PRO A 172 -6.46 7.18 11.68
N LYS A 173 -5.74 8.13 12.29
CA LYS A 173 -5.53 9.47 11.73
C LYS A 173 -4.66 9.43 10.47
N TYR A 174 -3.60 8.63 10.51
CA TYR A 174 -2.65 8.53 9.40
C TYR A 174 -3.07 7.49 8.37
N ILE A 175 -3.69 6.38 8.82
CA ILE A 175 -4.04 5.17 8.05
C ILE A 175 -2.81 4.50 7.41
N PHE A 176 -2.04 5.26 6.63
CA PHE A 176 -0.76 4.90 6.04
C PHE A 176 0.38 5.68 6.70
N GLN A 177 1.55 5.07 6.80
CA GLN A 177 2.79 5.76 7.11
C GLN A 177 3.33 6.41 5.84
N ASN A 178 3.55 7.72 5.91
CA ASN A 178 3.87 8.54 4.75
C ASN A 178 5.34 8.49 4.35
N HIS A 179 6.20 8.11 5.28
CA HIS A 179 7.65 8.10 5.14
C HIS A 179 8.28 7.12 6.13
N THR A 180 9.54 6.80 5.89
CA THR A 180 10.44 6.24 6.91
C THR A 180 11.57 7.23 7.21
N HIS A 181 12.49 6.85 8.08
CA HIS A 181 13.67 7.66 8.41
C HIS A 181 14.96 6.87 8.18
N LEU A 182 15.94 7.52 7.56
CA LEU A 182 17.28 6.97 7.33
C LEU A 182 18.34 8.00 7.70
N VAL A 183 19.42 7.54 8.34
CA VAL A 183 20.56 8.40 8.71
C VAL A 183 21.35 8.85 7.48
N ASP A 184 21.50 7.96 6.50
CA ASP A 184 22.25 8.21 5.28
C ASP A 184 21.45 7.68 4.08
N PRO A 185 20.60 8.51 3.45
CA PRO A 185 19.83 8.11 2.28
C PRO A 185 20.75 7.99 1.05
N GLU A 186 20.72 6.82 0.42
CA GLU A 186 21.52 6.52 -0.78
C GLU A 186 20.64 6.32 -2.03
N GLY A 187 21.29 6.17 -3.18
CA GLY A 187 20.64 5.81 -4.44
C GLY A 187 19.63 6.84 -4.91
N THR A 188 18.44 6.40 -5.28
CA THR A 188 17.36 7.26 -5.79
C THR A 188 16.43 7.78 -4.69
N ALA A 189 16.74 7.61 -3.40
CA ALA A 189 15.86 8.05 -2.32
C ALA A 189 15.50 9.54 -2.41
N VAL A 190 14.21 9.87 -2.28
CA VAL A 190 13.73 11.26 -2.15
C VAL A 190 13.61 11.61 -0.68
N TYR A 191 14.31 12.65 -0.23
CA TYR A 191 14.41 12.98 1.20
C TYR A 191 14.32 14.47 1.50
N ARG A 192 14.05 14.80 2.77
CA ARG A 192 14.13 16.17 3.29
C ARG A 192 14.72 16.23 4.70
N ASP A 193 15.42 17.32 4.96
CA ASP A 193 15.90 17.72 6.27
C ASP A 193 14.72 18.23 7.12
N ALA A 194 14.06 17.33 7.82
CA ALA A 194 13.13 17.68 8.87
C ALA A 194 12.97 16.49 9.83
N PRO A 195 13.34 16.62 11.11
CA PRO A 195 13.01 15.58 12.07
C PRO A 195 11.50 15.65 12.32
N CYS A 196 10.77 14.54 12.14
CA CYS A 196 9.39 14.39 12.63
C CYS A 196 9.39 14.26 14.16
N THR A 197 9.93 15.26 14.84
CA THR A 197 10.18 15.25 16.30
C THR A 197 8.92 15.56 17.11
N ASP A 198 7.94 16.21 16.50
CA ASP A 198 6.75 16.71 17.21
C ASP A 198 5.48 15.84 17.01
N ASP A 199 5.56 14.78 16.19
CA ASP A 199 4.42 13.92 15.88
C ASP A 199 4.64 12.47 16.35
N TYR A 200 4.60 12.29 17.67
CA TYR A 200 4.73 10.97 18.31
C TYR A 200 3.64 9.97 17.85
N GLU A 201 2.47 10.46 17.46
CA GLU A 201 1.40 9.60 16.94
C GLU A 201 1.77 8.94 15.60
N MET A 202 2.62 9.58 14.78
CA MET A 202 3.12 9.02 13.51
C MET A 202 4.32 8.07 13.70
N HIS A 203 5.05 8.23 14.80
CA HIS A 203 6.22 7.43 15.14
C HIS A 203 6.06 6.78 16.54
N PRO A 204 5.08 5.87 16.72
CA PRO A 204 4.67 5.39 18.04
C PRO A 204 5.69 4.49 18.75
N PHE A 205 6.74 4.02 18.05
CA PHE A 205 7.66 3.01 18.57
C PHE A 205 9.11 3.48 18.69
N VAL A 206 9.50 4.50 17.93
CA VAL A 206 10.89 4.96 17.85
C VAL A 206 10.92 6.46 17.66
N SER A 207 11.90 7.12 18.28
CA SER A 207 12.24 8.49 17.91
C SER A 207 12.93 8.47 16.54
N PRO A 208 12.41 9.20 15.55
CA PRO A 208 13.02 9.20 14.23
C PRO A 208 14.42 9.84 14.25
N LEU A 209 15.35 9.27 13.48
CA LEU A 209 16.72 9.76 13.32
C LEU A 209 17.04 9.94 11.84
N GLY A 210 17.78 11.00 11.51
CA GLY A 210 18.18 11.29 10.13
C GLY A 210 17.08 11.98 9.33
N PHE A 211 16.99 11.61 8.05
CA PHE A 211 16.15 12.23 7.05
C PHE A 211 14.82 11.50 6.90
N GLN A 212 13.73 12.25 6.70
CA GLN A 212 12.49 11.68 6.18
C GLN A 212 12.73 11.22 4.74
N VAL A 213 12.40 9.98 4.42
CA VAL A 213 12.68 9.37 3.12
C VAL A 213 11.48 8.60 2.56
N CYS A 214 11.43 8.53 1.24
CA CYS A 214 10.51 7.67 0.49
C CYS A 214 11.18 7.16 -0.79
N PRO A 215 10.63 6.11 -1.42
CA PRO A 215 11.05 5.68 -2.75
C PRO A 215 10.80 6.76 -3.79
N ASP A 216 11.70 6.89 -4.76
CA ASP A 216 11.45 7.71 -5.95
C ASP A 216 10.45 6.98 -6.88
N PRO A 217 9.27 7.56 -7.15
CA PRO A 217 8.30 6.97 -8.06
C PRO A 217 8.78 6.89 -9.52
N ARG A 218 9.95 7.45 -9.85
CA ARG A 218 10.62 7.29 -11.15
C ARG A 218 11.42 5.99 -11.24
N ASP A 219 11.86 5.44 -10.12
CA ASP A 219 12.68 4.25 -10.10
C ASP A 219 11.89 3.04 -9.53
N TYR A 220 12.57 1.92 -9.35
CA TYR A 220 12.04 0.72 -8.73
C TYR A 220 13.09 0.07 -7.83
N CYS A 221 12.69 -0.81 -6.94
CA CYS A 221 13.61 -1.67 -6.20
C CYS A 221 13.41 -3.13 -6.63
N ASP A 222 14.49 -3.90 -6.68
CA ASP A 222 14.43 -5.34 -6.85
C ASP A 222 14.16 -6.04 -5.52
N ILE A 223 13.49 -7.19 -5.59
CA ILE A 223 13.36 -8.13 -4.48
C ILE A 223 14.31 -9.30 -4.75
N PRO A 224 15.33 -9.52 -3.91
CA PRO A 224 16.29 -10.59 -4.15
C PRO A 224 15.74 -11.97 -3.78
N TYR A 225 16.17 -13.01 -4.49
CA TYR A 225 15.81 -14.41 -4.28
C TYR A 225 16.04 -14.85 -2.83
N ARG A 226 17.14 -14.40 -2.22
CA ARG A 226 17.45 -14.69 -0.80
C ARG A 226 16.38 -14.21 0.19
N SER A 227 15.48 -13.30 -0.21
CA SER A 227 14.35 -12.87 0.62
C SER A 227 13.23 -13.92 0.70
N ILE A 228 13.19 -14.88 -0.23
CA ILE A 228 12.16 -15.94 -0.27
C ILE A 228 12.69 -17.30 0.23
N VAL A 229 13.98 -17.39 0.55
CA VAL A 229 14.64 -18.60 1.07
C VAL A 229 14.78 -18.52 2.60
N PRO A 230 14.02 -19.30 3.39
CA PRO A 230 14.12 -19.36 4.85
C PRO A 230 15.52 -19.72 5.36
N LEU A 231 15.94 -19.23 6.53
CA LEU A 231 17.21 -19.63 7.17
C LEU A 231 17.19 -21.01 7.85
N GLY A 232 16.03 -21.45 8.35
CA GLY A 232 15.94 -22.63 9.22
C GLY A 232 15.30 -23.87 8.58
N VAL A 233 14.86 -23.79 7.33
CA VAL A 233 14.16 -24.87 6.63
C VAL A 233 14.59 -24.89 5.18
N ASP A 234 15.23 -25.98 4.74
CA ASP A 234 15.88 -26.02 3.43
C ASP A 234 14.93 -26.32 2.26
N ASN A 235 13.83 -27.05 2.51
CA ASN A 235 12.85 -27.43 1.48
C ASN A 235 11.56 -26.59 1.55
N LEU A 236 11.70 -25.29 1.80
CA LEU A 236 10.59 -24.34 1.91
C LEU A 236 10.95 -23.04 1.18
N LEU A 237 9.98 -22.49 0.44
CA LEU A 237 10.04 -21.13 -0.08
C LEU A 237 8.89 -20.32 0.50
N THR A 238 9.16 -19.06 0.82
CA THR A 238 8.18 -18.12 1.37
C THR A 238 8.00 -16.95 0.43
N VAL A 239 6.85 -16.89 -0.25
CA VAL A 239 6.56 -15.89 -1.28
C VAL A 239 5.47 -14.91 -0.85
N GLY A 240 5.36 -13.78 -1.55
CA GLY A 240 4.40 -12.72 -1.25
C GLY A 240 4.51 -12.18 0.17
N ARG A 241 3.42 -12.25 0.94
CA ARG A 241 3.35 -11.67 2.29
C ARG A 241 4.26 -12.38 3.31
N CYS A 242 4.67 -13.61 2.99
CA CYS A 242 5.47 -14.44 3.89
C CYS A 242 6.99 -14.23 3.71
N CYS A 243 7.40 -13.48 2.67
CA CYS A 243 8.81 -13.19 2.40
C CYS A 243 9.48 -12.47 3.59
N SER A 244 10.79 -12.60 3.65
CA SER A 244 11.66 -11.96 4.63
C SER A 244 11.86 -10.47 4.31
N ALA A 245 11.29 -9.60 5.13
CA ALA A 245 11.40 -8.15 5.00
C ALA A 245 11.22 -7.46 6.36
N GLU A 246 11.84 -6.28 6.51
CA GLU A 246 11.54 -5.35 7.60
C GLU A 246 10.07 -4.90 7.56
N PHE A 247 9.55 -4.37 8.68
CA PHE A 247 8.15 -3.94 8.78
C PHE A 247 7.74 -2.99 7.64
N HIS A 248 8.52 -1.93 7.39
CA HIS A 248 8.22 -0.97 6.32
C HIS A 248 8.47 -1.54 4.93
N ALA A 249 9.55 -2.32 4.73
CA ALA A 249 9.82 -2.99 3.46
C ALA A 249 8.75 -4.03 3.10
N CYS A 250 8.09 -4.63 4.10
CA CYS A 250 6.94 -5.50 3.88
C CYS A 250 5.79 -4.76 3.18
N GLY A 251 5.62 -3.46 3.46
CA GLY A 251 4.68 -2.59 2.75
C GLY A 251 4.93 -2.51 1.24
N ALA A 252 6.17 -2.70 0.79
CA ALA A 252 6.51 -2.86 -0.63
C ALA A 252 6.29 -4.29 -1.13
N MET A 253 6.88 -5.26 -0.44
CA MET A 253 6.87 -6.69 -0.81
C MET A 253 5.46 -7.28 -0.94
N ARG A 254 4.51 -6.82 -0.13
CA ARG A 254 3.15 -7.38 -0.06
C ARG A 254 2.20 -6.84 -1.12
N ILE A 255 2.60 -5.84 -1.91
CA ILE A 255 1.78 -5.30 -2.99
C ILE A 255 1.55 -6.37 -4.05
N ILE A 256 0.41 -6.29 -4.74
CA ILE A 256 -0.09 -7.35 -5.64
C ILE A 256 0.98 -7.76 -6.65
N CYS A 257 1.61 -6.79 -7.33
CA CYS A 257 2.62 -7.06 -8.36
C CYS A 257 3.88 -7.74 -7.79
N PRO A 258 4.56 -7.21 -6.75
CA PRO A 258 5.64 -7.91 -6.06
C PRO A 258 5.27 -9.30 -5.52
N ALA A 259 4.07 -9.45 -4.96
CA ALA A 259 3.62 -10.72 -4.42
C ALA A 259 3.40 -11.76 -5.52
N MET A 260 2.85 -11.34 -6.66
CA MET A 260 2.75 -12.19 -7.85
C MET A 260 4.13 -12.53 -8.42
N GLY A 261 5.03 -11.55 -8.54
CA GLY A 261 6.37 -11.75 -9.06
C GLY A 261 7.20 -12.72 -8.21
N THR A 262 7.19 -12.54 -6.88
CA THR A 262 7.84 -13.50 -5.96
C THR A 262 7.17 -14.87 -5.98
N GLY A 263 5.85 -14.94 -6.18
CA GLY A 263 5.14 -16.21 -6.36
C GLY A 263 5.56 -16.97 -7.62
N GLN A 264 5.65 -16.28 -8.76
CA GLN A 264 6.15 -16.83 -10.01
C GLN A 264 7.60 -17.31 -9.87
N ALA A 265 8.47 -16.46 -9.32
CA ALA A 265 9.85 -16.80 -9.04
C ALA A 265 10.01 -18.00 -8.10
N GLY A 266 9.20 -18.10 -7.05
CA GLY A 266 9.20 -19.25 -6.15
C GLY A 266 8.78 -20.54 -6.85
N GLY A 267 7.82 -20.47 -7.77
CA GLY A 267 7.44 -21.60 -8.63
C GLY A 267 8.58 -22.06 -9.53
N ALA A 268 9.23 -21.12 -10.22
CA ALA A 268 10.40 -21.40 -11.06
C ALA A 268 11.55 -22.00 -10.26
N ALA A 269 11.87 -21.42 -9.09
CA ALA A 269 12.90 -21.95 -8.20
C ALA A 269 12.57 -23.36 -7.70
N ALA A 270 11.31 -23.64 -7.35
CA ALA A 270 10.91 -24.99 -6.97
C ALA A 270 11.09 -26.01 -8.11
N TYR A 271 10.75 -25.62 -9.35
CA TYR A 271 10.98 -26.46 -10.53
C TYR A 271 12.48 -26.74 -10.76
N MET A 272 13.31 -25.69 -10.70
CA MET A 272 14.76 -25.81 -10.85
C MET A 272 15.38 -26.67 -9.74
N ALA A 273 14.96 -26.48 -8.48
CA ALA A 273 15.41 -27.24 -7.33
C ALA A 273 15.17 -28.75 -7.53
N VAL A 274 13.97 -29.13 -7.94
CA VAL A 274 13.62 -30.53 -8.21
C VAL A 274 14.42 -31.10 -9.39
N THR A 275 14.56 -30.33 -10.46
CA THR A 275 15.25 -30.76 -11.69
C THR A 275 16.74 -30.98 -11.47
N GLU A 276 17.39 -30.04 -10.79
CA GLU A 276 18.84 -30.07 -10.49
C GLU A 276 19.16 -30.90 -9.24
N LYS A 277 18.14 -31.41 -8.52
CA LYS A 277 18.27 -32.12 -7.24
C LYS A 277 19.00 -31.29 -6.18
N LEU A 278 18.69 -30.00 -6.15
CA LEU A 278 19.17 -29.03 -5.17
C LEU A 278 18.02 -28.63 -4.25
N THR A 279 18.33 -28.20 -3.04
CA THR A 279 17.40 -27.46 -2.21
C THR A 279 17.25 -26.03 -2.74
N PRO A 280 16.12 -25.34 -2.47
CA PRO A 280 16.00 -23.90 -2.71
C PRO A 280 17.18 -23.05 -2.22
N ARG A 281 17.82 -23.44 -1.12
CA ARG A 281 19.01 -22.76 -0.58
C ARG A 281 20.25 -22.92 -1.46
N GLU A 282 20.45 -24.10 -2.03
CA GLU A 282 21.62 -24.41 -2.84
C GLU A 282 21.52 -23.82 -4.25
N LEU A 283 20.34 -23.37 -4.68
CA LEU A 283 20.15 -22.67 -5.94
C LEU A 283 20.80 -21.28 -5.90
N ASP A 284 21.61 -20.98 -6.91
CA ASP A 284 22.04 -19.60 -7.17
C ASP A 284 20.84 -18.77 -7.68
N GLY A 285 20.44 -17.77 -6.90
CA GLY A 285 19.35 -16.86 -7.25
C GLY A 285 19.55 -16.12 -8.58
N LYS A 286 20.80 -15.96 -9.05
CA LYS A 286 21.09 -15.42 -10.39
C LYS A 286 20.61 -16.34 -11.49
N LEU A 287 20.67 -17.66 -11.29
CA LEU A 287 20.15 -18.65 -12.24
C LEU A 287 18.63 -18.62 -12.26
N VAL A 288 17.98 -18.42 -11.12
CA VAL A 288 16.51 -18.23 -11.05
C VAL A 288 16.12 -16.97 -11.80
N ARG A 289 16.79 -15.83 -11.57
CA ARG A 289 16.58 -14.58 -12.32
C ARG A 289 16.75 -14.81 -13.82
N LYS A 290 17.84 -15.47 -14.23
CA LYS A 290 18.12 -15.79 -15.63
C LYS A 290 17.01 -16.63 -16.25
N PHE A 291 16.56 -17.67 -15.57
CA PHE A 291 15.45 -18.51 -16.02
C PHE A 291 14.17 -17.70 -16.21
N LEU A 292 13.83 -16.81 -15.28
CA LEU A 292 12.65 -15.94 -15.40
C LEU A 292 12.72 -15.04 -16.65
N ILE A 293 13.88 -14.48 -16.96
CA ILE A 293 14.07 -13.61 -18.13
C ILE A 293 14.06 -14.42 -19.44
N GLU A 294 14.84 -15.50 -19.49
CA GLU A 294 15.09 -16.24 -20.73
C GLU A 294 13.97 -17.22 -21.08
N GLU A 295 13.42 -17.94 -20.09
CA GLU A 295 12.43 -18.98 -20.31
C GLU A 295 11.00 -18.46 -20.11
N GLU A 296 10.76 -17.74 -19.01
CA GLU A 296 9.42 -17.20 -18.69
C GLU A 296 9.16 -15.80 -19.27
N LYS A 297 10.15 -15.21 -19.95
CA LYS A 297 10.05 -13.91 -20.62
C LYS A 297 9.63 -12.76 -19.69
N VAL A 298 10.00 -12.84 -18.41
CA VAL A 298 9.76 -11.78 -17.43
C VAL A 298 10.73 -10.63 -17.69
N GLU A 299 10.21 -9.43 -17.93
CA GLU A 299 11.01 -8.24 -18.23
C GLU A 299 11.69 -7.63 -16.97
N LEU A 300 12.51 -8.39 -16.24
CA LEU A 300 13.15 -7.93 -14.98
C LEU A 300 14.19 -6.82 -15.17
N ASP A 301 14.84 -6.73 -16.33
CA ASP A 301 15.86 -5.70 -16.62
C ASP A 301 15.28 -4.43 -17.26
N LYS A 302 13.97 -4.42 -17.55
CA LYS A 302 13.31 -3.28 -18.15
C LYS A 302 12.78 -2.36 -17.05
N ILE A 303 12.81 -1.05 -17.27
CA ILE A 303 12.13 -0.13 -16.37
C ILE A 303 10.61 -0.30 -16.53
N PRO A 304 9.81 -0.38 -15.45
CA PRO A 304 8.35 -0.58 -15.52
C PRO A 304 7.65 0.51 -16.37
N ASP A 305 6.80 0.08 -17.30
CA ASP A 305 6.11 0.96 -18.26
C ASP A 305 4.72 1.45 -17.76
N GLY A 306 3.92 2.07 -18.62
CA GLY A 306 2.54 2.45 -18.37
C GLY A 306 2.42 3.61 -17.38
N TYR A 307 1.72 3.38 -16.27
CA TYR A 307 1.56 4.39 -15.21
C TYR A 307 2.92 4.89 -14.69
N TRP A 308 3.91 4.01 -14.55
CA TRP A 308 5.24 4.36 -14.06
C TRP A 308 6.06 5.13 -15.09
N ALA A 309 5.90 4.84 -16.38
CA ALA A 309 6.49 5.65 -17.45
C ALA A 309 5.92 7.07 -17.44
N HIS A 310 4.60 7.20 -17.33
CA HIS A 310 3.96 8.51 -17.21
C HIS A 310 4.49 9.30 -16.00
N ARG A 311 4.68 8.66 -14.84
CA ARG A 311 5.28 9.30 -13.65
C ARG A 311 6.72 9.76 -13.88
N ARG A 312 7.53 8.98 -14.59
CA ARG A 312 8.91 9.36 -14.96
C ARG A 312 8.94 10.58 -15.88
N GLU A 313 8.03 10.64 -16.83
CA GLU A 313 7.97 11.70 -17.85
C GLU A 313 7.42 13.03 -17.33
N GLN A 314 6.75 13.04 -16.17
CA GLN A 314 6.27 14.27 -15.56
C GLN A 314 7.45 15.21 -15.24
N LYS A 315 7.39 16.42 -15.80
CA LYS A 315 8.40 17.48 -15.63
C LYS A 315 8.28 18.11 -14.25
N GLY A 316 9.43 18.43 -13.66
CA GLY A 316 9.54 19.01 -12.32
C GLY A 316 10.32 18.09 -11.38
N ASP A 317 10.65 18.60 -10.20
CA ASP A 317 11.33 17.82 -9.17
C ASP A 317 10.34 17.23 -8.20
N PHE A 318 10.61 16.01 -7.75
CA PHE A 318 9.80 15.38 -6.72
C PHE A 318 10.08 16.05 -5.37
N PHE A 319 9.07 16.68 -4.79
CA PHE A 319 9.17 17.44 -3.55
C PHE A 319 8.23 16.90 -2.49
N TRP A 320 8.68 16.92 -1.24
CA TRP A 320 7.86 16.60 -0.09
C TRP A 320 6.90 17.74 0.24
N THR A 321 5.61 17.44 0.38
CA THR A 321 4.63 18.38 0.96
C THR A 321 4.64 18.32 2.48
N ASP A 322 4.13 19.36 3.13
CA ASP A 322 3.92 19.40 4.59
C ASP A 322 3.06 18.24 5.10
N THR A 323 2.25 17.66 4.21
CA THR A 323 1.38 16.51 4.47
C THR A 323 2.06 15.14 4.26
N GLY A 324 3.38 15.13 4.03
CA GLY A 324 4.15 13.89 3.81
C GLY A 324 3.89 13.24 2.45
N THR A 325 3.53 14.01 1.40
CA THR A 325 3.26 13.46 0.07
C THR A 325 4.33 13.92 -0.92
N VAL A 326 4.73 13.03 -1.83
CA VAL A 326 5.68 13.32 -2.89
C VAL A 326 4.97 13.96 -4.09
N ARG A 327 5.12 15.28 -4.18
CA ARG A 327 4.74 16.27 -5.22
C ARG A 327 5.65 16.26 -6.43
N ILE A 328 5.21 16.68 -7.61
CA ILE A 328 6.11 17.21 -8.66
C ILE A 328 5.83 18.71 -8.76
N VAL A 329 6.83 19.58 -8.52
CA VAL A 329 6.67 21.05 -8.65
C VAL A 329 6.97 21.46 -10.07
#